data_AF-A0A0K1P537-F1
#
_entry.id   AF-A0A0K1P537-F1
#
_cell.length_a   1.000
_cell.length_b   1.000
_cell.length_c   1.000
_cell.angle_alpha   90.00
_cell.angle_beta   90.00
_cell.angle_gamma   90.00
#
_symmetry.space_group_name_H-M   'P 1'
#
loop_
_entity.id
_entity.type
_entity.pdbx_description
1 polymer ?
#
loop_
_entity_poly.entity_id
_entity_poly.type
_entity_poly.pdbx_seq_one_letter_code
_entity_poly.pdbx_strand_id
1 'polypeptide(L)'
;MTINELVVITLDDFISYLNNECFKNLKLNGKNLYLNIDASKFNCENPSLSKTEWNDIINAIRQENQETLAKKNCDLKNFARIEMNLISAASGINKVISLHKEFNELGFWNGEKTATFNEKFVLKKINLSAQSLIKEFAAIYENLKNEQIFNELNLLLKKIVVSTDLNEILKLSSELLLKQNQVLNLDYFVDYNKLVNEYNWIHDFVKISHVNAEFVNLIIIIEVLTNSIKDKIYIPTAIKA
;
A
#
# COMPACT_ATOMS: atom_id res chain seq x y z
N MET A 1 -23.52 -5.71 1.28
CA MET A 1 -22.28 -5.56 2.03
C MET A 1 -22.34 -4.24 2.80
N THR A 2 -22.07 -4.23 4.11
CA THR A 2 -21.95 -3.00 4.91
C THR A 2 -20.56 -2.37 4.71
N ILE A 3 -20.36 -1.12 5.14
CA ILE A 3 -19.01 -0.50 5.13
C ILE A 3 -18.04 -1.27 6.04
N ASN A 4 -18.52 -1.77 7.18
CA ASN A 4 -17.70 -2.58 8.08
C ASN A 4 -17.25 -3.88 7.41
N GLU A 5 -18.16 -4.58 6.72
CA GLU A 5 -17.82 -5.78 5.96
C GLU A 5 -16.82 -5.48 4.84
N LEU A 6 -17.02 -4.40 4.08
CA LEU A 6 -16.09 -3.97 3.02
C LEU A 6 -14.67 -3.72 3.57
N VAL A 7 -14.58 -3.03 4.71
CA VAL A 7 -13.31 -2.72 5.37
C VAL A 7 -12.61 -3.99 5.84
N VAL A 8 -13.34 -4.91 6.49
CA VAL A 8 -12.78 -6.19 6.95
C VAL A 8 -12.29 -7.03 5.78
N ILE A 9 -13.07 -7.17 4.72
CA ILE A 9 -12.68 -7.92 3.52
C ILE A 9 -11.44 -7.30 2.87
N THR A 10 -11.41 -5.97 2.75
CA THR A 10 -10.25 -5.28 2.15
C THR A 10 -8.99 -5.45 3.00
N LEU A 11 -9.12 -5.43 4.33
CA LEU A 11 -8.00 -5.71 5.25
C LEU A 11 -7.50 -7.14 5.09
N ASP A 12 -8.40 -8.11 5.03
CA ASP A 12 -8.07 -9.53 4.86
C ASP A 12 -7.34 -9.79 3.54
N ASP A 13 -7.85 -9.22 2.44
CA ASP A 13 -7.22 -9.30 1.13
C ASP A 13 -5.84 -8.62 1.14
N PHE A 14 -5.71 -7.46 1.79
CA PHE A 14 -4.43 -6.75 1.88
C PHE A 14 -3.39 -7.50 2.71
N ILE A 15 -3.77 -8.06 3.86
CA ILE A 15 -2.88 -8.87 4.70
C ILE A 15 -2.48 -10.14 3.94
N SER A 16 -3.41 -10.76 3.22
CA SER A 16 -3.13 -11.93 2.37
C SER A 16 -2.13 -11.60 1.27
N TYR A 17 -2.30 -10.48 0.57
CA TYR A 17 -1.36 -10.01 -0.45
C TYR A 17 0.04 -9.77 0.14
N LEU A 18 0.13 -9.11 1.30
CA LEU A 18 1.40 -8.90 1.99
C LEU A 18 2.10 -10.22 2.29
N ASN A 19 1.39 -11.20 2.86
CA ASN A 19 1.95 -12.49 3.27
C ASN A 19 2.29 -13.40 2.08
N ASN A 20 1.43 -13.46 1.06
CA ASN A 20 1.56 -14.43 -0.04
C ASN A 20 2.43 -13.94 -1.19
N GLU A 21 2.53 -12.61 -1.37
CA GLU A 21 3.29 -12.01 -2.48
C GLU A 21 4.46 -11.16 -1.97
N CYS A 22 4.24 -10.19 -1.10
CA CYS A 22 5.30 -9.25 -0.68
C CYS A 22 6.37 -9.90 0.21
N PHE A 23 5.96 -10.70 1.20
CA PHE A 23 6.84 -11.40 2.14
C PHE A 23 7.26 -12.79 1.66
N LYS A 24 6.76 -13.21 0.50
CA LYS A 24 7.11 -14.49 -0.11
C LYS A 24 8.62 -14.64 -0.23
N ASN A 25 9.15 -15.72 0.34
CA ASN A 25 10.58 -16.04 0.37
C ASN A 25 11.48 -15.05 1.13
N LEU A 26 10.92 -14.04 1.81
CA LEU A 26 11.69 -13.18 2.70
C LEU A 26 11.91 -13.88 4.03
N LYS A 27 13.14 -13.79 4.52
CA LYS A 27 13.52 -14.37 5.80
C LYS A 27 14.08 -13.31 6.73
N LEU A 28 13.63 -13.36 7.98
CA LEU A 28 14.16 -12.60 9.08
C LEU A 28 14.61 -13.59 10.16
N ASN A 29 15.88 -13.50 10.55
CA ASN A 29 16.51 -14.42 11.52
C ASN A 29 16.28 -15.92 11.21
N GLY A 30 16.32 -16.28 9.92
CA GLY A 30 16.18 -17.66 9.45
C GLY A 30 14.72 -18.17 9.39
N LYS A 31 13.74 -17.37 9.82
CA LYS A 31 12.31 -17.68 9.73
C LYS A 31 11.69 -16.95 8.55
N ASN A 32 10.68 -17.57 7.92
CA ASN A 32 9.89 -16.89 6.90
C ASN A 32 9.14 -15.72 7.53
N LEU A 33 9.19 -14.57 6.87
CA LEU A 33 8.48 -13.38 7.32
C LEU A 33 6.98 -13.55 7.11
N TYR A 34 6.18 -13.22 8.13
CA TYR A 34 4.73 -13.34 8.11
C TYR A 34 4.09 -12.38 9.11
N LEU A 35 3.05 -11.66 8.71
CA LEU A 35 2.23 -10.85 9.60
C LEU A 35 1.07 -11.69 10.15
N ASN A 36 1.12 -11.97 11.45
CA ASN A 36 0.05 -12.65 12.15
C ASN A 36 -1.06 -11.67 12.58
N ILE A 37 -1.74 -11.10 11.60
CA ILE A 37 -2.85 -10.16 11.79
C ILE A 37 -4.14 -10.83 11.33
N ASP A 38 -5.16 -10.77 12.19
CA ASP A 38 -6.50 -11.30 11.91
C ASP A 38 -7.45 -10.13 11.64
N ALA A 39 -7.81 -9.93 10.37
CA ALA A 39 -8.69 -8.86 9.92
C ALA A 39 -10.09 -8.95 10.55
N SER A 40 -10.55 -10.16 10.91
CA SER A 40 -11.86 -10.37 11.54
C SER A 40 -11.97 -9.75 12.94
N LYS A 41 -10.82 -9.48 13.58
CA LYS A 41 -10.73 -8.77 14.87
C LYS A 41 -10.78 -7.25 14.75
N PHE A 42 -11.03 -6.70 13.56
CA PHE A 42 -11.19 -5.27 13.38
C PHE A 42 -12.35 -4.75 14.24
N ASN A 43 -12.02 -3.92 15.21
CA ASN A 43 -13.00 -3.30 16.09
C ASN A 43 -13.61 -2.07 15.40
N CYS A 44 -14.78 -2.25 14.81
CA CYS A 44 -15.48 -1.18 14.11
C CYS A 44 -15.85 -0.02 15.03
N GLU A 45 -16.19 -0.30 16.30
CA GLU A 45 -16.58 0.72 17.31
C GLU A 45 -15.37 1.54 17.79
N ASN A 46 -14.20 0.91 17.84
CA ASN A 46 -12.93 1.56 18.17
C ASN A 46 -11.80 1.15 17.20
N PRO A 47 -11.81 1.69 15.96
CA PRO A 47 -10.81 1.34 14.95
C PRO A 47 -9.38 1.70 15.36
N SER A 48 -9.23 2.65 16.29
CA SER A 48 -7.93 3.05 16.82
C SER A 48 -7.28 1.95 17.67
N LEU A 49 -8.07 1.08 18.31
CA LEU A 49 -7.54 -0.06 19.06
C LEU A 49 -6.88 -1.07 18.13
N SER A 50 -7.60 -1.52 17.10
CA SER A 50 -7.06 -2.43 16.08
C SER A 50 -5.86 -1.83 15.36
N LYS A 51 -5.90 -0.52 15.08
CA LYS A 51 -4.75 0.21 14.53
C LYS A 51 -3.51 0.05 15.41
N THR A 52 -3.63 0.25 16.72
CA THR A 52 -2.49 0.16 17.64
C THR A 52 -1.96 -1.27 17.67
N GLU A 53 -2.81 -2.26 17.92
CA GLU A 53 -2.41 -3.68 18.01
C GLU A 53 -1.68 -4.16 16.76
N TRP A 54 -2.18 -3.81 15.57
CA TRP A 54 -1.57 -4.25 14.31
C TRP A 54 -0.29 -3.51 14.00
N ASN A 55 -0.20 -2.22 14.34
CA ASN A 55 1.06 -1.49 14.22
C ASN A 55 2.11 -2.00 15.21
N ASP A 56 1.72 -2.47 16.40
CA ASP A 56 2.65 -3.07 17.37
C ASP A 56 3.25 -4.37 16.83
N ILE A 57 2.44 -5.22 16.18
CA ILE A 57 2.94 -6.43 15.49
C ILE A 57 3.96 -6.05 14.42
N ILE A 58 3.65 -5.06 13.58
CA ILE A 58 4.56 -4.60 12.52
C ILE A 58 5.84 -4.00 13.12
N ASN A 59 5.71 -3.16 14.15
CA ASN A 59 6.84 -2.49 14.78
C ASN A 59 7.78 -3.48 15.48
N ALA A 60 7.25 -4.56 16.09
CA ALA A 60 8.07 -5.62 16.65
C ALA A 60 8.95 -6.29 15.59
N ILE A 61 8.38 -6.57 14.41
CA ILE A 61 9.12 -7.16 13.29
C ILE A 61 10.12 -6.17 12.70
N ARG A 62 9.77 -4.88 12.61
CA ARG A 62 10.70 -3.83 12.18
C ARG A 62 11.87 -3.68 13.14
N GLN A 63 11.63 -3.76 14.46
CA GLN A 63 12.68 -3.74 15.46
C GLN A 63 13.63 -4.94 15.27
N GLU A 64 13.09 -6.14 15.08
CA GLU A 64 13.89 -7.33 14.76
C GLU A 64 14.71 -7.16 13.47
N ASN A 65 14.13 -6.52 12.44
CA ASN A 65 14.85 -6.19 11.21
C ASN A 65 15.98 -5.18 11.45
N GLN A 66 15.75 -4.13 12.25
CA GLN A 66 16.76 -3.14 12.62
C GLN A 66 17.95 -3.75 13.38
N GLU A 67 17.68 -4.73 14.26
CA GLU A 67 18.74 -5.47 14.97
C GLU A 67 19.68 -6.22 14.01
N THR A 68 19.26 -6.54 12.79
CA THR A 68 20.13 -7.17 11.78
C THR A 68 21.26 -6.25 11.32
N LEU A 69 21.09 -4.92 11.38
CA LEU A 69 22.12 -3.95 11.00
C LEU A 69 23.35 -4.03 11.92
N ALA A 70 23.18 -4.47 13.17
CA ALA A 70 24.28 -4.63 14.12
C ALA A 70 25.15 -5.88 13.84
N LYS A 71 24.75 -6.76 12.91
CA LYS A 71 25.47 -7.99 12.57
C LYS A 71 26.55 -7.69 11.52
N LYS A 72 27.76 -8.25 11.71
CA LYS A 72 28.93 -8.04 10.82
C LYS A 72 28.68 -8.36 9.33
N ASN A 73 27.76 -9.28 9.01
CA ASN A 73 27.44 -9.68 7.64
C ASN A 73 25.96 -9.39 7.32
N CYS A 74 25.46 -8.21 7.69
CA CYS A 74 24.10 -7.81 7.37
C CYS A 74 23.90 -7.78 5.85
N ASP A 75 22.87 -8.47 5.37
CA ASP A 75 22.40 -8.31 3.99
C ASP A 75 21.53 -7.04 3.92
N LEU A 76 22.17 -5.92 3.56
CA LEU A 76 21.52 -4.62 3.44
C LEU A 76 20.37 -4.61 2.41
N LYS A 77 20.43 -5.47 1.39
CA LYS A 77 19.36 -5.57 0.38
C LYS A 77 18.13 -6.22 0.98
N ASN A 78 18.32 -7.36 1.65
CA ASN A 78 17.23 -8.04 2.34
C ASN A 78 16.64 -7.16 3.45
N PHE A 79 17.49 -6.47 4.23
CA PHE A 79 17.06 -5.49 5.23
C PHE A 79 16.15 -4.41 4.63
N ALA A 80 16.61 -3.74 3.58
CA ALA A 80 15.87 -2.66 2.93
C ALA A 80 14.53 -3.16 2.36
N ARG A 81 14.51 -4.36 1.76
CA ARG A 81 13.30 -4.94 1.17
C ARG A 81 12.26 -5.24 2.25
N ILE A 82 12.68 -5.86 3.35
CA ILE A 82 11.83 -6.13 4.50
C ILE A 82 11.27 -4.82 5.06
N GLU A 83 12.14 -3.83 5.29
CA GLU A 83 11.74 -2.56 5.89
C GLU A 83 10.74 -1.79 5.00
N MET A 84 10.96 -1.75 3.68
CA MET A 84 10.06 -1.11 2.73
C MET A 84 8.68 -1.77 2.74
N ASN A 85 8.63 -3.11 2.75
CA ASN A 85 7.37 -3.85 2.80
C ASN A 85 6.63 -3.64 4.14
N LEU A 86 7.34 -3.59 5.26
CA LEU A 86 6.75 -3.33 6.59
C LEU A 86 6.23 -1.89 6.73
N ILE A 87 6.95 -0.89 6.21
CA ILE A 87 6.47 0.50 6.14
C ILE A 87 5.18 0.58 5.32
N SER A 88 5.15 -0.13 4.19
CA SER A 88 3.99 -0.16 3.30
C SER A 88 2.79 -0.89 3.94
N ALA A 89 3.05 -1.97 4.69
CA ALA A 89 2.02 -2.68 5.47
C ALA A 89 1.38 -1.76 6.52
N ALA A 90 2.20 -1.06 7.31
CA ALA A 90 1.69 -0.13 8.34
C ALA A 90 0.89 1.01 7.70
N SER A 91 1.41 1.60 6.62
CA SER A 91 0.73 2.68 5.89
C SER A 91 -0.61 2.22 5.32
N GLY A 92 -0.65 1.05 4.66
CA GLY A 92 -1.86 0.52 4.06
C GLY A 92 -2.94 0.20 5.09
N ILE A 93 -2.59 -0.45 6.21
CA ILE A 93 -3.52 -0.69 7.33
C ILE A 93 -4.08 0.64 7.83
N ASN A 94 -3.20 1.62 8.08
CA ASN A 94 -3.61 2.93 8.55
C ASN A 94 -4.53 3.64 7.55
N LYS A 95 -4.33 3.43 6.25
CA LYS A 95 -5.17 3.98 5.19
C LYS A 95 -6.56 3.36 5.19
N VAL A 96 -6.68 2.03 5.28
CA VAL A 96 -7.99 1.38 5.35
C VAL A 96 -8.77 1.88 6.58
N ILE A 97 -8.11 1.97 7.73
CA ILE A 97 -8.73 2.47 8.97
C ILE A 97 -9.11 3.96 8.85
N SER A 98 -8.30 4.77 8.15
CA SER A 98 -8.64 6.17 7.87
C SER A 98 -9.86 6.29 6.96
N LEU A 99 -9.99 5.44 5.94
CA LEU A 99 -11.15 5.42 5.04
C LEU A 99 -12.41 4.99 5.79
N HIS A 100 -12.30 4.01 6.70
CA HIS A 100 -13.37 3.68 7.64
C HIS A 100 -13.82 4.92 8.41
N LYS A 101 -12.91 5.60 9.12
CA LYS A 101 -13.23 6.83 9.86
C LYS A 101 -13.93 7.89 9.01
N GLU A 102 -13.46 8.12 7.80
CA GLU A 102 -14.08 9.07 6.88
C GLU A 102 -15.50 8.65 6.47
N PHE A 103 -15.75 7.36 6.23
CA PHE A 103 -17.10 6.86 6.02
C PHE A 103 -18.00 7.06 7.24
N ASN A 104 -17.45 6.95 8.44
CA ASN A 104 -18.17 7.20 9.69
C ASN A 104 -18.59 8.67 9.79
N GLU A 105 -17.65 9.59 9.53
CA GLU A 105 -17.86 11.04 9.57
C GLU A 105 -18.90 11.50 8.54
N LEU A 106 -18.97 10.84 7.40
CA LEU A 106 -19.97 11.12 6.37
C LEU A 106 -21.36 10.51 6.68
N GLY A 107 -21.53 9.84 7.82
CA GLY A 107 -22.84 9.39 8.33
C GLY A 107 -23.32 8.02 7.82
N PHE A 108 -22.44 7.20 7.25
CA PHE A 108 -22.81 5.93 6.61
C PHE A 108 -23.00 4.73 7.56
N TRP A 109 -23.29 4.96 8.84
CA TRP A 109 -23.24 3.92 9.90
C TRP A 109 -24.51 3.11 10.09
N ASN A 110 -25.67 3.67 9.74
CA ASN A 110 -26.93 3.10 10.14
C ASN A 110 -27.83 2.88 8.92
N GLY A 111 -27.71 1.73 8.27
CA GLY A 111 -28.89 1.06 7.72
C GLY A 111 -28.93 0.66 6.24
N GLU A 112 -27.98 1.00 5.38
CA GLU A 112 -28.08 0.62 3.96
C GLU A 112 -26.88 -0.18 3.44
N LYS A 113 -27.18 -1.28 2.72
CA LYS A 113 -26.23 -2.05 1.90
C LYS A 113 -25.41 -1.06 1.05
N THR A 114 -24.07 -1.13 1.09
CA THR A 114 -23.09 -0.31 0.36
C THR A 114 -23.52 1.15 0.23
N ALA A 115 -22.98 2.01 1.09
CA ALA A 115 -23.20 3.46 1.04
C ALA A 115 -23.15 3.99 -0.40
N THR A 116 -24.24 4.57 -0.89
CA THR A 116 -24.32 5.00 -2.30
C THR A 116 -23.38 6.17 -2.58
N PHE A 117 -22.08 5.91 -2.77
CA PHE A 117 -21.15 6.94 -3.17
C PHE A 117 -21.47 7.37 -4.59
N ASN A 118 -21.55 8.68 -4.79
CA ASN A 118 -21.61 9.25 -6.12
C ASN A 118 -20.30 8.89 -6.84
N GLU A 119 -20.41 8.25 -7.99
CA GLU A 119 -19.26 7.89 -8.83
C GLU A 119 -18.34 9.09 -9.09
N LYS A 120 -18.89 10.30 -9.30
CA LYS A 120 -18.10 11.53 -9.47
C LYS A 120 -17.25 11.86 -8.24
N PHE A 121 -17.76 11.58 -7.03
CA PHE A 121 -17.00 11.76 -5.80
C PHE A 121 -15.86 10.74 -5.71
N VAL A 122 -16.14 9.47 -6.02
CA VAL A 122 -15.14 8.39 -6.04
C VAL A 122 -14.02 8.71 -7.04
N LEU A 123 -14.38 9.02 -8.29
CA LEU A 123 -13.44 9.42 -9.34
C LEU A 123 -12.58 10.61 -8.90
N LYS A 124 -13.20 11.67 -8.36
CA LYS A 124 -12.47 12.84 -7.88
C LYS A 124 -11.45 12.48 -6.80
N LYS A 125 -11.82 11.62 -5.85
CA LYS A 125 -10.94 11.24 -4.74
C LYS A 125 -9.78 10.35 -5.19
N ILE A 126 -10.04 9.40 -6.10
CA ILE A 126 -9.00 8.60 -6.75
C ILE A 126 -8.03 9.50 -7.52
N ASN A 127 -8.56 10.41 -8.35
CA ASN A 127 -7.75 11.30 -9.18
C ASN A 127 -6.88 12.24 -8.33
N LEU A 128 -7.43 12.80 -7.24
CA LEU A 128 -6.65 13.61 -6.29
C LEU A 128 -5.53 12.79 -5.61
N SER A 129 -5.80 11.53 -5.26
CA SER A 129 -4.80 10.64 -4.65
C SER A 129 -3.69 10.30 -5.64
N ALA A 130 -4.04 9.99 -6.88
CA ALA A 130 -3.07 9.75 -7.96
C ALA A 130 -2.25 11.00 -8.29
N GLN A 131 -2.86 12.19 -8.30
CA GLN A 131 -2.15 13.47 -8.47
C GLN A 131 -1.15 13.72 -7.33
N SER A 132 -1.53 13.43 -6.09
CA SER A 132 -0.63 13.53 -4.94
C SER A 132 0.58 12.61 -5.11
N LEU A 133 0.32 11.35 -5.48
CA LEU A 133 1.38 10.37 -5.71
C LEU A 133 2.34 10.79 -6.83
N ILE A 134 1.85 11.35 -7.94
CA ILE A 134 2.72 11.88 -9.01
C ILE A 134 3.70 12.94 -8.46
N LYS A 135 3.25 13.80 -7.55
CA LYS A 135 4.11 14.83 -6.93
C LYS A 135 5.20 14.20 -6.06
N GLU A 136 4.85 13.23 -5.24
CA GLU A 136 5.82 12.46 -4.44
C GLU A 136 6.82 11.71 -5.33
N PHE A 137 6.34 11.14 -6.43
CA PHE A 137 7.14 10.42 -7.42
C PHE A 137 8.18 11.32 -8.10
N ALA A 138 7.81 12.57 -8.39
CA ALA A 138 8.70 13.56 -8.96
C ALA A 138 9.83 13.98 -7.99
N ALA A 139 9.58 13.91 -6.68
CA ALA A 139 10.52 14.33 -5.63
C ALA A 139 11.66 13.33 -5.35
N ILE A 140 11.60 12.11 -5.89
CA ILE A 140 12.73 11.15 -5.85
C ILE A 140 13.89 11.70 -6.71
N TYR A 141 15.13 11.64 -6.21
CA TYR A 141 16.31 12.10 -6.95
C TYR A 141 16.55 11.27 -8.23
N GLU A 142 16.89 11.94 -9.34
CA GLU A 142 17.01 11.32 -10.67
C GLU A 142 18.06 10.20 -10.74
N ASN A 143 19.16 10.32 -9.99
CA ASN A 143 20.25 9.35 -9.97
C ASN A 143 19.85 7.96 -9.42
N LEU A 144 18.76 7.88 -8.66
CA LEU A 144 18.26 6.64 -8.07
C LEU A 144 17.21 5.94 -8.94
N LYS A 145 16.68 6.63 -9.96
CA LYS A 145 15.55 6.14 -10.74
C LYS A 145 16.02 5.10 -11.75
N ASN A 146 15.37 3.94 -11.76
CA ASN A 146 15.24 3.21 -13.01
C ASN A 146 14.26 3.96 -13.92
N GLU A 147 14.79 4.84 -14.77
CA GLU A 147 14.02 5.78 -15.58
C GLU A 147 12.87 5.12 -16.36
N GLN A 148 13.08 3.91 -16.88
CA GLN A 148 12.05 3.19 -17.62
C GLN A 148 10.85 2.84 -16.73
N ILE A 149 11.08 2.20 -15.58
CA ILE A 149 10.01 1.80 -14.65
C ILE A 149 9.28 3.03 -14.12
N PHE A 150 10.03 4.07 -13.77
CA PHE A 150 9.46 5.31 -13.30
C PHE A 150 8.56 5.97 -14.36
N ASN A 151 8.99 5.99 -15.62
CA ASN A 151 8.18 6.52 -16.70
C ASN A 151 6.92 5.69 -16.95
N GLU A 152 7.02 4.36 -16.93
CA GLU A 152 5.87 3.45 -17.06
C GLU A 152 4.83 3.70 -15.96
N LEU A 153 5.26 3.74 -14.69
CA LEU A 153 4.37 4.00 -13.54
C LEU A 153 3.76 5.40 -13.60
N ASN A 154 4.55 6.42 -13.93
CA ASN A 154 4.07 7.80 -14.05
C ASN A 154 3.04 7.94 -15.19
N LEU A 155 3.21 7.20 -16.30
CA LEU A 155 2.23 7.16 -17.38
C LEU A 155 0.91 6.53 -16.92
N LEU A 156 0.95 5.42 -16.17
CA LEU A 156 -0.25 4.80 -15.59
C LEU A 156 -0.96 5.76 -14.63
N LEU A 157 -0.22 6.42 -13.73
CA LEU A 157 -0.79 7.40 -12.81
C LEU A 157 -1.43 8.57 -13.55
N LYS A 158 -0.77 9.12 -14.59
CA LYS A 158 -1.35 10.19 -15.41
C LYS A 158 -2.64 9.76 -16.09
N LYS A 159 -2.72 8.52 -16.59
CA LYS A 159 -3.96 7.97 -17.16
C LYS A 159 -5.07 7.87 -16.12
N ILE A 160 -4.76 7.41 -14.90
CA ILE A 160 -5.73 7.37 -13.78
C ILE A 160 -6.25 8.79 -13.50
N VAL A 161 -5.36 9.78 -13.37
CA VAL A 161 -5.72 11.18 -13.04
C VAL A 161 -6.74 11.79 -14.02
N VAL A 162 -6.63 11.48 -15.31
CA VAL A 162 -7.51 12.03 -16.35
C VAL A 162 -8.70 11.13 -16.66
N SER A 163 -8.74 9.92 -16.12
CA SER A 163 -9.84 8.99 -16.36
C SER A 163 -11.11 9.49 -15.71
N THR A 164 -12.21 9.37 -16.46
CA THR A 164 -13.57 9.63 -16.01
C THR A 164 -14.40 8.35 -15.97
N ASP A 165 -13.80 7.19 -16.27
CA ASP A 165 -14.43 5.88 -16.25
C ASP A 165 -13.79 5.03 -15.15
N LEU A 166 -14.63 4.58 -14.22
CA LEU A 166 -14.20 3.74 -13.11
C LEU A 166 -13.65 2.39 -13.58
N ASN A 167 -14.20 1.79 -14.63
CA ASN A 167 -13.74 0.50 -15.12
C ASN A 167 -12.33 0.60 -15.75
N GLU A 168 -12.05 1.71 -16.44
CA GLU A 168 -10.71 1.99 -16.93
C GLU A 168 -9.73 2.23 -15.77
N ILE A 169 -10.15 2.94 -14.72
CA ILE A 169 -9.34 3.09 -13.50
C ILE A 169 -9.02 1.72 -12.88
N LEU A 170 -10.01 0.83 -12.81
CA LEU A 170 -9.80 -0.52 -12.26
C LEU A 170 -8.75 -1.28 -13.06
N LYS A 171 -8.87 -1.31 -14.39
CA LYS A 171 -7.89 -1.94 -15.27
C LYS A 171 -6.49 -1.35 -15.10
N LEU A 172 -6.37 -0.02 -15.08
CA LEU A 172 -5.10 0.68 -14.88
C LEU A 172 -4.51 0.40 -13.49
N SER A 173 -5.36 0.20 -12.48
CA SER A 173 -4.92 -0.11 -11.12
C SER A 173 -4.34 -1.52 -10.99
N SER A 174 -4.90 -2.51 -11.70
CA SER A 174 -4.33 -3.85 -11.76
C SER A 174 -2.99 -3.84 -12.49
N GLU A 175 -2.90 -3.11 -13.62
CA GLU A 175 -1.62 -2.90 -14.33
C GLU A 175 -0.59 -2.21 -13.43
N LEU A 176 -1.03 -1.22 -12.64
CA LEU A 176 -0.19 -0.50 -11.69
C LEU A 176 0.33 -1.41 -10.58
N LEU A 177 -0.52 -2.28 -10.02
CA LEU A 177 -0.11 -3.22 -8.96
C LEU A 177 0.90 -4.25 -9.48
N LEU A 178 0.68 -4.81 -10.66
CA LEU A 178 1.63 -5.74 -11.28
C LEU A 178 3.00 -5.10 -11.50
N LYS A 179 3.02 -3.84 -11.94
CA LYS A 179 4.26 -3.06 -12.10
C LYS A 179 4.87 -2.67 -10.75
N GLN A 180 4.05 -2.38 -9.74
CA GLN A 180 4.51 -2.07 -8.39
C GLN A 180 5.09 -3.30 -7.67
N ASN A 181 4.58 -4.51 -7.92
CA ASN A 181 5.23 -5.76 -7.48
C ASN A 181 6.67 -5.88 -7.99
N GLN A 182 6.97 -5.35 -9.18
CA GLN A 182 8.34 -5.28 -9.70
C GLN A 182 9.18 -4.24 -8.94
N VAL A 183 8.57 -3.14 -8.48
CA VAL A 183 9.21 -2.12 -7.61
C VAL A 183 9.51 -2.66 -6.21
N LEU A 184 8.65 -3.51 -5.66
CA LEU A 184 8.86 -4.16 -4.35
C LEU A 184 10.10 -5.08 -4.33
N ASN A 185 10.55 -5.54 -5.51
CA ASN A 185 11.86 -6.13 -5.69
C ASN A 185 12.88 -4.99 -5.90
N LEU A 186 13.45 -4.46 -4.81
CA LEU A 186 14.37 -3.30 -4.84
C LEU A 186 15.49 -3.39 -5.91
N ASP A 187 15.92 -4.62 -6.29
CA ASP A 187 16.88 -4.88 -7.37
C ASP A 187 16.45 -4.35 -8.76
N TYR A 188 15.17 -4.07 -8.97
CA TYR A 188 14.64 -3.54 -10.23
C TYR A 188 14.54 -2.00 -10.22
N PHE A 189 14.38 -1.40 -9.04
CA PHE A 189 14.02 0.02 -8.88
C PHE A 189 15.19 0.94 -8.55
N VAL A 190 16.24 0.42 -7.91
CA VAL A 190 17.40 1.20 -7.44
C VAL A 190 18.70 0.60 -7.98
N ASP A 191 19.53 1.43 -8.62
CA ASP A 191 20.89 1.02 -8.98
C ASP A 191 21.79 1.03 -7.73
N TYR A 192 21.94 -0.14 -7.11
CA TYR A 192 22.76 -0.33 -5.91
C TYR A 192 24.22 0.10 -6.11
N ASN A 193 24.74 0.11 -7.34
CA ASN A 193 26.11 0.57 -7.60
C ASN A 193 26.25 2.10 -7.46
N LYS A 194 25.13 2.84 -7.41
CA LYS A 194 25.08 4.29 -7.21
C LYS A 194 24.85 4.68 -5.75
N LEU A 195 24.66 3.73 -4.84
CA LEU A 195 24.59 3.97 -3.39
C LEU A 195 26.02 4.11 -2.83
N VAL A 196 26.73 5.15 -3.26
CA VAL A 196 28.19 5.31 -3.03
C VAL A 196 28.52 5.87 -1.64
N ASN A 197 27.54 6.32 -0.83
CA ASN A 197 27.79 6.91 0.49
C ASN A 197 26.79 6.42 1.56
N GLU A 198 27.33 5.89 2.67
CA GLU A 198 26.61 5.33 3.83
C GLU A 198 25.61 6.28 4.53
N TYR A 199 25.63 7.58 4.26
CA TYR A 199 24.66 8.52 4.82
C TYR A 199 23.51 8.88 3.87
N ASN A 200 23.76 8.86 2.56
CA ASN A 200 22.74 9.23 1.56
C ASN A 200 21.74 8.10 1.33
N TRP A 201 22.18 6.84 1.41
CA TRP A 201 21.30 5.69 1.16
C TRP A 201 20.12 5.62 2.13
N ILE A 202 20.27 6.04 3.39
CA ILE A 202 19.18 6.03 4.39
C ILE A 202 18.10 7.04 3.98
N HIS A 203 18.49 8.27 3.65
CA HIS A 203 17.55 9.30 3.21
C HIS A 203 16.82 8.90 1.93
N ASP A 204 17.56 8.31 0.99
CA ASP A 204 17.03 7.85 -0.29
C ASP A 204 16.07 6.66 -0.11
N PHE A 205 16.45 5.70 0.74
CA PHE A 205 15.64 4.56 1.12
C PHE A 205 14.32 5.00 1.80
N VAL A 206 14.37 5.98 2.70
CA VAL A 206 13.18 6.51 3.39
C VAL A 206 12.22 7.13 2.37
N LYS A 207 12.73 7.94 1.43
CA LYS A 207 11.90 8.55 0.38
C LYS A 207 11.26 7.52 -0.53
N ILE A 208 12.02 6.52 -0.96
CA ILE A 208 11.53 5.43 -1.81
C ILE A 208 10.47 4.61 -1.07
N SER A 209 10.73 4.28 0.19
CA SER A 209 9.78 3.53 1.02
C SER A 209 8.48 4.31 1.24
N HIS A 210 8.58 5.63 1.42
CA HIS A 210 7.41 6.50 1.52
C HIS A 210 6.59 6.50 0.24
N VAL A 211 7.25 6.68 -0.91
CA VAL A 211 6.57 6.64 -2.22
C VAL A 211 5.90 5.29 -2.45
N ASN A 212 6.58 4.19 -2.13
CA ASN A 212 6.00 2.85 -2.25
C ASN A 212 4.76 2.68 -1.36
N ALA A 213 4.81 3.19 -0.13
CA ALA A 213 3.66 3.20 0.77
C ALA A 213 2.49 4.01 0.19
N GLU A 214 2.76 5.12 -0.51
CA GLU A 214 1.72 5.90 -1.19
C GLU A 214 1.12 5.20 -2.42
N PHE A 215 1.87 4.36 -3.15
CA PHE A 215 1.28 3.47 -4.18
C PHE A 215 0.30 2.50 -3.57
N VAL A 216 0.70 1.80 -2.51
CA VAL A 216 -0.17 0.86 -1.79
C VAL A 216 -1.42 1.57 -1.29
N ASN A 217 -1.27 2.79 -0.77
CA ASN A 217 -2.39 3.62 -0.35
C ASN A 217 -3.34 3.95 -1.50
N LEU A 218 -2.83 4.29 -2.69
CA LEU A 218 -3.67 4.54 -3.87
C LEU A 218 -4.46 3.29 -4.26
N ILE A 219 -3.83 2.12 -4.29
CA ILE A 219 -4.48 0.84 -4.60
C ILE A 219 -5.62 0.56 -3.60
N ILE A 220 -5.35 0.71 -2.31
CA ILE A 220 -6.37 0.56 -1.25
C ILE A 220 -7.51 1.56 -1.43
N ILE A 221 -7.21 2.83 -1.73
CA ILE A 221 -8.22 3.87 -1.99
C ILE A 221 -9.11 3.47 -3.17
N ILE A 222 -8.51 3.00 -4.27
CA ILE A 222 -9.25 2.52 -5.44
C ILE A 222 -10.15 1.37 -5.02
N GLU A 223 -9.61 0.30 -4.43
CA GLU A 223 -10.33 -0.90 -4.00
C GLU A 223 -11.52 -0.58 -3.08
N VAL A 224 -11.30 0.22 -2.04
CA VAL A 224 -12.35 0.56 -1.07
C VAL A 224 -13.42 1.44 -1.70
N LEU A 225 -13.05 2.45 -2.49
CA LEU A 225 -14.03 3.38 -3.06
C LEU A 225 -14.79 2.81 -4.26
N THR A 226 -14.18 1.93 -5.05
CA THR A 226 -14.87 1.27 -6.17
C THR A 226 -15.91 0.28 -5.66
N ASN A 227 -15.58 -0.46 -4.60
CA ASN A 227 -16.47 -1.44 -3.99
C ASN A 227 -17.48 -0.83 -3.00
N SER A 228 -17.40 0.49 -2.74
CA SER A 228 -18.42 1.19 -1.96
C SER A 228 -19.61 1.68 -2.80
N ILE A 229 -19.53 1.71 -4.14
CA ILE A 229 -20.64 2.16 -5.01
C ILE A 229 -21.77 1.11 -5.07
N LYS A 230 -23.02 1.57 -4.98
CA LYS A 230 -24.24 0.73 -5.07
C LYS A 230 -24.29 0.00 -6.42
N ASP A 231 -24.66 -1.28 -6.38
CA ASP A 231 -24.78 -2.23 -7.52
C ASP A 231 -23.49 -2.94 -7.97
N LYS A 232 -22.34 -2.71 -7.33
CA LYS A 232 -21.16 -3.57 -7.53
C LYS A 232 -21.14 -4.67 -6.45
N ILE A 233 -21.19 -5.94 -6.89
CA ILE A 233 -20.72 -7.08 -6.07
C ILE A 233 -19.27 -6.78 -5.72
N TYR A 234 -18.79 -7.10 -4.51
CA TYR A 234 -17.38 -6.94 -4.20
C TYR A 234 -16.53 -7.65 -5.26
N ILE A 235 -15.71 -6.89 -5.98
CA ILE A 235 -14.76 -7.39 -6.95
C ILE A 235 -13.39 -7.09 -6.37
N PRO A 236 -12.58 -8.11 -6.02
CA PRO A 236 -11.17 -7.89 -5.75
C PRO A 236 -10.53 -7.33 -7.02
N THR A 237 -10.19 -6.05 -7.00
CA THR A 237 -9.85 -5.32 -8.23
C THR A 237 -8.35 -5.17 -8.44
N ALA A 238 -7.60 -5.04 -7.37
CA ALA A 238 -6.15 -4.98 -7.42
C ALA A 238 -5.52 -6.05 -6.51
N ILE A 239 -5.91 -6.13 -5.24
CA ILE A 239 -5.10 -6.77 -4.19
C ILE A 239 -4.96 -8.32 -4.34
N LYS A 240 -5.83 -9.00 -5.09
CA LYS A 240 -5.76 -10.46 -5.36
C LYS A 240 -5.18 -10.85 -6.74
N ALA A 241 -4.90 -9.90 -7.63
CA ALA A 241 -4.52 -10.16 -9.02
C ALA A 241 -3.02 -10.52 -9.20
#